data_AF-A0A920P8H3-F1
#
_entry.id   AF-A0A920P8H3-F1
#
_cell.length_a   1.000
_cell.length_b   1.000
_cell.length_c   1.000
_cell.angle_alpha   90.00
_cell.angle_beta   90.00
_cell.angle_gamma   90.00
#
_symmetry.space_group_name_H-M   'P 1'
#
loop_
_entity.id
_entity.type
_entity.pdbx_description
1 polymer ?
#
loop_
_entity_poly.entity_id
_entity_poly.type
_entity_poly.pdbx_seq_one_letter_code
_entity_poly.pdbx_strand_id
1 'polypeptide(L)'
;MVGLKLKRGIASVSGPALLAQVLPKNIAFEILFTGDFIDAEKARELMLVNHVVEPDQVLTRAEEIARKIVANAPLSLAAKKESSIMGAAMDLERRVHSLN
;
A
#
# COMPACT_ATOMS: atom_id res chain seq x y z
N MET A 1 -11.14 -7.04 7.23
CA MET A 1 -10.68 -8.44 7.27
C MET A 1 -10.25 -8.86 5.85
N VAL A 2 -8.95 -9.07 5.62
CA VAL A 2 -8.41 -9.44 4.29
C VAL A 2 -8.31 -10.96 4.21
N GLY A 3 -9.10 -11.58 3.33
CA GLY A 3 -9.16 -13.04 3.18
C GLY A 3 -8.41 -13.56 1.98
N LEU A 4 -7.40 -14.38 2.21
CA LEU A 4 -6.72 -15.09 1.15
C LEU A 4 -7.53 -16.33 0.74
N LYS A 5 -7.77 -16.52 -0.57
CA LYS A 5 -8.63 -17.60 -1.09
C LYS A 5 -8.01 -19.02 -1.04
N LEU A 6 -6.88 -19.19 -0.35
CA LEU A 6 -6.13 -20.46 -0.32
C LEU A 6 -6.94 -21.61 0.29
N LYS A 7 -7.66 -21.36 1.39
CA LYS A 7 -8.53 -22.35 2.04
C LYS A 7 -9.71 -22.84 1.17
N ARG A 8 -9.92 -22.20 0.01
CA ARG A 8 -10.94 -22.57 -1.00
C ARG A 8 -10.32 -23.17 -2.27
N GLY A 9 -9.03 -23.51 -2.26
CA GLY A 9 -8.33 -24.09 -3.41
C GLY A 9 -8.10 -23.14 -4.59
N ILE A 10 -8.27 -21.82 -4.38
CA ILE A 10 -8.11 -20.81 -5.44
C ILE A 10 -6.76 -20.13 -5.28
N ALA A 11 -5.88 -20.32 -6.26
CA ALA A 11 -4.65 -19.56 -6.38
C ALA A 11 -4.93 -18.20 -7.04
N SER A 12 -4.42 -17.13 -6.44
CA SER A 12 -4.33 -15.80 -7.03
C SER A 12 -2.86 -15.47 -7.20
N VAL A 13 -2.48 -14.83 -8.30
CA VAL A 13 -1.06 -14.47 -8.54
C VAL A 13 -0.76 -13.05 -8.05
N SER A 14 -1.63 -12.09 -8.37
CA SER A 14 -1.35 -10.67 -8.13
C SER A 14 -1.36 -10.28 -6.65
N GLY A 15 -2.36 -10.73 -5.88
CA GLY A 15 -2.45 -10.44 -4.43
C GLY A 15 -1.22 -10.91 -3.65
N PRO A 16 -0.81 -12.20 -3.77
CA PRO A 16 0.41 -12.70 -3.14
C PRO A 16 1.69 -12.01 -3.58
N ALA A 17 1.82 -11.71 -4.87
CA ALA A 17 2.99 -10.99 -5.39
C ALA A 17 3.11 -9.59 -4.78
N LEU A 18 2.00 -8.85 -4.65
CA LEU A 18 1.99 -7.54 -4.00
C LEU A 18 2.31 -7.64 -2.51
N LEU A 19 1.71 -8.60 -1.79
CA LEU A 19 1.96 -8.76 -0.36
C LEU A 19 3.44 -9.07 -0.06
N ALA A 20 4.07 -9.89 -0.89
CA ALA A 20 5.49 -10.22 -0.80
C ALA A 20 6.43 -9.06 -1.18
N GLN A 21 5.94 -8.01 -1.85
CA GLN A 21 6.70 -6.78 -2.15
C GLN A 21 6.63 -5.77 -1.01
N VAL A 22 5.53 -5.75 -0.24
CA VAL A 22 5.29 -4.71 0.79
C VAL A 22 5.68 -5.16 2.21
N LEU A 23 5.74 -6.46 2.49
CA LEU A 23 6.14 -7.00 3.79
C LEU A 23 7.47 -7.77 3.73
N PRO A 24 8.18 -7.90 4.88
CA PRO A 24 9.24 -8.88 5.02
C PRO A 24 8.76 -10.29 4.61
N LYS A 25 9.60 -11.02 3.87
CA LYS A 25 9.23 -12.30 3.25
C LYS A 25 8.69 -13.33 4.25
N ASN A 26 9.27 -13.40 5.45
CA ASN A 26 8.81 -14.32 6.50
C ASN A 26 7.35 -14.06 6.91
N ILE A 27 6.99 -12.80 7.15
CA ILE A 27 5.63 -12.41 7.54
C ILE A 27 4.66 -12.59 6.37
N ALA A 28 5.07 -12.17 5.16
CA ALA A 28 4.26 -12.36 3.97
C ALA A 28 3.95 -13.85 3.74
N PHE A 29 4.95 -14.72 3.84
CA PHE A 29 4.78 -16.16 3.61
C PHE A 29 3.93 -16.83 4.68
N GLU A 30 4.02 -16.40 5.94
CA GLU A 30 3.11 -16.86 6.98
C GLU A 30 1.65 -16.58 6.59
N ILE A 31 1.31 -15.34 6.26
CA ILE A 31 -0.06 -14.97 5.83
C ILE A 31 -0.47 -15.72 4.56
N LEU A 32 0.45 -15.83 3.60
CA LEU A 32 0.17 -16.43 2.29
C LEU A 32 -0.05 -17.94 2.36
N PHE A 33 0.73 -18.65 3.16
CA PHE A 33 0.71 -20.11 3.21
C PHE A 33 -0.24 -20.67 4.26
N THR A 34 -0.49 -19.93 5.36
CA THR A 34 -1.58 -20.28 6.28
C THR A 34 -2.96 -19.91 5.71
N GLY A 35 -3.01 -18.85 4.91
CA GLY A 35 -4.27 -18.27 4.44
C GLY A 35 -5.12 -17.72 5.59
N ASP A 36 -4.50 -17.40 6.73
CA ASP A 36 -5.17 -16.83 7.88
C ASP A 36 -5.56 -15.37 7.64
N PHE A 37 -6.66 -14.98 8.27
CA PHE A 37 -7.12 -13.61 8.23
C PHE A 37 -6.35 -12.78 9.24
N ILE A 38 -5.96 -11.58 8.82
CA ILE A 38 -5.50 -10.54 9.74
C ILE A 38 -6.65 -9.54 10.00
N ASP A 39 -6.73 -9.08 11.23
CA ASP A 39 -7.63 -8.01 11.63
C ASP A 39 -7.07 -6.62 11.23
N ALA A 40 -7.84 -5.58 11.52
CA ALA A 40 -7.49 -4.22 11.11
C ALA A 40 -6.28 -3.67 11.89
N GLU A 41 -6.18 -3.94 13.19
CA GLU A 41 -5.06 -3.49 14.01
C GLU A 41 -3.76 -4.17 13.59
N LYS A 42 -3.80 -5.49 13.33
CA LYS A 42 -2.63 -6.20 12.83
C LYS A 42 -2.20 -5.68 11.46
N ALA A 43 -3.15 -5.37 10.57
CA ALA A 43 -2.83 -4.74 9.29
C ALA A 43 -2.15 -3.37 9.46
N ARG A 44 -2.53 -2.59 10.49
CA ARG A 44 -1.90 -1.32 10.83
C ARG A 44 -0.49 -1.49 11.40
N GLU A 45 -0.29 -2.45 12.30
CA GLU A 45 1.03 -2.81 12.85
C GLU A 45 2.00 -3.23 11.74
N LEU A 46 1.51 -3.99 10.77
CA LEU A 46 2.27 -4.43 9.61
C LEU A 46 2.41 -3.34 8.52
N MET A 47 1.90 -2.13 8.76
CA MET A 47 1.90 -1.01 7.81
C MET A 47 1.19 -1.31 6.46
N LEU A 48 0.32 -2.31 6.42
CA LEU A 48 -0.54 -2.59 5.27
C LEU A 48 -1.63 -1.52 5.10
N VAL A 49 -2.02 -0.88 6.21
CA VAL A 49 -2.92 0.27 6.24
C VAL A 49 -2.35 1.35 7.15
N ASN A 50 -2.59 2.62 6.80
CA ASN A 50 -2.10 3.76 7.58
C ASN A 50 -2.98 4.08 8.80
N HIS A 51 -4.28 3.81 8.73
CA HIS A 51 -5.26 4.17 9.75
C HIS A 51 -6.32 3.08 9.91
N VAL A 52 -6.75 2.89 11.16
CA VAL A 52 -7.93 2.10 11.54
C VAL A 52 -8.85 3.04 12.29
N VAL A 53 -10.12 3.07 11.88
CA VAL A 53 -11.17 3.92 12.45
C VAL A 53 -12.46 3.12 12.52
N GLU A 54 -13.44 3.62 13.27
CA GLU A 54 -14.79 3.05 13.29
C GLU A 54 -15.42 3.01 11.89
N PRO A 55 -16.26 2.00 11.58
CA PRO A 55 -16.79 1.80 10.23
C PRO A 55 -17.50 3.02 9.62
N ASP A 56 -18.21 3.79 10.43
CA ASP A 56 -18.93 5.00 10.04
C ASP A 56 -17.99 6.20 9.79
N GLN A 57 -16.74 6.14 10.25
CA GLN A 57 -15.75 7.20 10.11
C GLN A 57 -14.79 7.00 8.93
N VAL A 58 -14.88 5.88 8.21
CA VAL A 58 -13.96 5.54 7.11
C VAL A 58 -13.95 6.62 6.02
N LEU A 59 -15.12 7.06 5.57
CA LEU A 59 -15.22 8.07 4.50
C LEU A 59 -14.72 9.43 4.98
N THR A 60 -15.17 9.86 6.17
CA THR A 60 -14.73 11.09 6.82
C THR A 60 -13.20 11.17 6.88
N ARG A 61 -12.56 10.10 7.38
CA ARG A 61 -11.10 10.06 7.51
C ARG A 61 -10.40 10.06 6.15
N ALA A 62 -10.92 9.34 5.16
CA ALA A 62 -10.38 9.33 3.81
C ALA A 62 -10.43 10.74 3.19
N GLU A 63 -11.55 11.45 3.34
CA GLU A 63 -11.71 12.81 2.84
C GLU A 63 -10.79 13.82 3.54
N GLU A 64 -10.58 13.70 4.86
CA GLU A 64 -9.63 14.55 5.57
C GLU A 64 -8.22 14.44 4.98
N ILE A 65 -7.79 13.23 4.65
CA ILE A 65 -6.48 12.99 4.03
C ILE A 65 -6.49 13.52 2.59
N ALA A 66 -7.55 13.27 1.83
CA ALA A 66 -7.68 13.79 0.47
C ALA A 66 -7.63 15.33 0.44
N ARG A 67 -8.32 16.00 1.36
CA ARG A 67 -8.29 17.46 1.53
C ARG A 67 -6.87 17.97 1.78
N LYS A 68 -6.09 17.28 2.62
CA LYS A 68 -4.67 17.60 2.85
C LYS A 68 -3.83 17.42 1.59
N ILE A 69 -4.10 16.40 0.78
CA ILE A 69 -3.37 16.14 -0.48
C ILE A 69 -3.67 17.23 -1.50
N VAL A 70 -4.95 17.54 -1.76
CA VAL A 70 -5.35 18.52 -2.79
C VAL A 70 -5.01 19.97 -2.43
N ALA A 71 -4.74 20.26 -1.16
CA ALA A 71 -4.25 21.57 -0.73
C ALA A 71 -2.81 21.87 -1.19
N ASN A 72 -2.07 20.88 -1.71
CA ASN A 72 -0.70 21.08 -2.22
C ASN A 72 -0.69 21.56 -3.67
N ALA A 73 0.42 22.20 -4.08
CA ALA A 73 0.63 22.62 -5.46
C ALA A 73 0.53 21.42 -6.44
N PRO A 74 -0.36 21.46 -7.46
CA PRO A 74 -0.64 20.30 -8.32
C PRO A 74 0.59 19.76 -9.06
N LEU A 75 1.44 20.65 -9.59
CA LEU A 75 2.65 20.25 -10.31
C LEU A 75 3.67 19.57 -9.38
N SER A 76 3.86 20.08 -8.17
CA SER A 76 4.74 19.45 -7.18
C SER A 76 4.22 18.09 -6.73
N LEU A 77 2.90 17.93 -6.59
CA LEU A 77 2.29 16.65 -6.25
C LEU A 77 2.45 15.63 -7.39
N ALA A 78 2.26 16.05 -8.64
CA ALA A 78 2.47 15.21 -9.82
C ALA A 78 3.93 14.73 -9.92
N ALA A 79 4.89 15.66 -9.83
CA ALA A 79 6.31 15.34 -9.87
C ALA A 79 6.74 14.42 -8.72
N LYS A 80 6.21 14.64 -7.49
CA LYS A 80 6.45 13.75 -6.34
C LYS A 80 5.89 12.35 -6.60
N LYS A 81 4.64 12.24 -7.08
CA LYS A 81 4.02 10.95 -7.41
C LYS A 81 4.84 10.19 -8.44
N GLU A 82 5.24 10.86 -9.52
CA GLU A 82 6.06 10.27 -10.58
C GLU A 82 7.41 9.80 -10.04
N SER A 83 8.13 10.68 -9.32
CA SER A 83 9.42 10.36 -8.73
C SER A 83 9.34 9.21 -7.72
N SER A 84 8.26 9.13 -6.93
CA SER A 84 8.08 8.05 -5.95
C SER A 84 7.76 6.70 -6.60
N ILE A 85 7.00 6.68 -7.70
CA ILE A 85 6.61 5.44 -8.39
C ILE A 85 7.73 4.96 -9.32
N MET A 86 8.28 5.86 -10.14
CA MET A 86 9.31 5.51 -11.13
C MET A 86 10.71 5.49 -10.53
N GLY A 87 11.00 6.33 -9.53
CA GLY A 87 12.33 6.41 -8.91
C GLY A 87 12.74 5.16 -8.13
N ALA A 88 11.81 4.24 -7.85
CA ALA A 88 12.13 2.91 -7.31
C ALA A 88 12.79 1.99 -8.37
N ALA A 89 12.60 2.27 -9.66
CA ALA A 89 13.12 1.49 -10.78
C ALA A 89 14.26 2.19 -11.56
N MET A 90 14.65 3.41 -11.16
CA MET A 90 15.63 4.25 -11.86
C MET A 90 16.83 4.58 -10.97
N ASP A 91 18.01 4.69 -11.59
CA ASP A 91 19.21 5.21 -10.95
C ASP A 91 19.07 6.70 -10.56
N LEU A 92 19.95 7.16 -9.65
CA LEU A 92 19.91 8.52 -9.11
C LEU A 92 20.13 9.59 -10.19
N GLU A 93 20.96 9.30 -11.19
CA GLU A 93 21.32 10.24 -12.25
C GLU A 93 20.13 10.54 -13.17
N ARG A 94 19.36 9.53 -13.58
CA ARG A 94 18.12 9.73 -14.36
C ARG A 94 17.06 10.51 -13.58
N ARG A 95 16.96 10.31 -12.27
CA ARG A 95 15.97 10.99 -11.42
C ARG A 95 16.19 12.50 -11.32
N VAL A 96 17.44 12.95 -11.36
CA VAL A 96 17.77 14.39 -11.30
C VAL A 96 17.50 15.07 -12.65
N HIS A 97 17.72 14.37 -13.76
CA HIS A 97 17.51 14.93 -15.09
C HIS A 97 16.02 15.02 -15.50
N SER A 98 15.13 14.21 -14.92
CA SER A 98 13.69 14.25 -15.25
C SER A 98 12.92 15.40 -14.59
N LEU A 99 13.58 16.23 -13.78
CA LEU A 99 12.97 17.36 -13.05
C LEU A 99 13.24 18.74 -13.68
N ASN A 100 14.00 18.78 -14.78
CA ASN A 100 14.28 19.99 -15.58
C ASN A 100 13.57 19.90 -16.93
#